data_AF-A0A350UB28-F1
#
_entry.id   AF-A0A350UB28-F1
#
_cell.length_a   1.000
_cell.length_b   1.000
_cell.length_c   1.000
_cell.angle_alpha   90.00
_cell.angle_beta   90.00
_cell.angle_gamma   90.00
#
_symmetry.space_group_name_H-M   'P 1'
#
loop_
_entity.id
_entity.type
_entity.pdbx_description
1 polymer ?
#
loop_
_entity_poly.entity_id
_entity_poly.type
_entity_poly.pdbx_seq_one_letter_code
_entity_poly.pdbx_strand_id
1 'polypeptide(L)' 'VGIKWLRALHLNDSLFDLGSGKDRHARIGEGFIGLDAMRRIANHPAFAGLPMILETPNEPPEHGDEIRLLRVT' A
#
# COMPACT_ATOMS: atom_id res chain seq x y z
N VAL A 1 -1.35 2.60 -21.70
CA VAL A 1 -1.96 1.57 -20.79
C VAL A 1 -3.06 2.27 -19.97
N GLY A 2 -4.17 1.61 -19.61
CA GLY A 2 -5.34 2.26 -18.98
C GLY A 2 -6.00 1.44 -17.87
N ILE A 3 -6.71 2.12 -16.97
CA ILE A 3 -7.21 1.56 -15.69
C ILE A 3 -8.19 0.39 -15.85
N LYS A 4 -8.90 0.29 -16.98
CA LYS A 4 -9.80 -0.83 -17.29
C LYS A 4 -9.13 -2.21 -17.25
N TRP A 5 -7.80 -2.25 -17.38
CA TRP A 5 -6.99 -3.46 -17.32
C TRP A 5 -6.41 -3.73 -15.93
N LEU A 6 -6.55 -2.80 -14.97
CA LEU A 6 -6.11 -3.01 -13.60
C LEU A 6 -6.96 -4.12 -12.96
N ARG A 7 -6.32 -5.01 -12.22
CA ARG A 7 -6.95 -6.18 -11.60
C ARG A 7 -6.61 -6.35 -10.12
N ALA A 8 -5.48 -5.80 -9.66
CA ALA A 8 -5.04 -5.85 -8.27
C ALA A 8 -4.04 -4.72 -8.01
N LEU A 9 -3.80 -4.44 -6.73
CA LEU A 9 -2.70 -3.59 -6.27
C LEU A 9 -1.87 -4.36 -5.25
N HIS A 10 -0.56 -4.26 -5.36
CA HIS A 10 0.33 -4.56 -4.25
C HIS A 10 0.60 -3.22 -3.57
N LEU A 11 0.16 -3.09 -2.32
CA LEU A 11 0.12 -1.81 -1.61
C LEU A 11 1.18 -1.83 -0.52
N ASN A 12 2.41 -1.47 -0.88
CA ASN A 12 3.57 -1.51 0.00
C ASN A 12 4.18 -0.11 0.14
N ASP A 13 4.62 0.24 1.34
CA ASP A 13 5.45 1.42 1.54
C ASP A 13 6.90 1.11 1.13
N SER A 14 7.75 2.13 0.97
CA SER A 14 9.14 1.96 0.52
C SER A 14 10.12 2.31 1.63
N LEU A 15 11.11 1.44 1.86
CA LEU A 15 12.21 1.73 2.78
C LEU A 15 13.20 2.77 2.21
N PHE A 16 13.09 3.10 0.93
CA PHE A 16 14.00 4.04 0.25
C PHE A 16 13.25 5.13 -0.51
N ASP A 17 13.93 6.26 -0.68
CA ASP A 17 13.40 7.43 -1.39
C ASP A 17 13.16 7.16 -2.89
N LEU A 18 12.40 8.07 -3.51
CA LEU A 18 12.05 8.05 -4.93
C LEU A 18 13.29 7.99 -5.81
N GLY A 19 13.27 7.11 -6.81
CA GLY A 19 14.37 6.97 -7.77
C GLY A 19 15.57 6.17 -7.26
N SER A 20 15.50 5.57 -6.07
CA SER A 20 16.59 4.75 -5.51
C SER A 20 16.84 3.43 -6.26
N GLY A 21 15.87 2.94 -7.05
CA GLY A 21 15.97 1.68 -7.79
C GLY A 21 16.01 0.43 -6.89
N LYS A 22 15.63 0.55 -5.61
CA LYS A 22 15.60 -0.55 -4.65
C LYS A 22 14.19 -1.01 -4.38
N ASP A 23 13.98 -2.31 -4.45
CA ASP A 23 12.71 -2.96 -4.12
C ASP A 23 12.77 -3.52 -2.70
N ARG A 24 12.50 -2.67 -1.71
CA ARG A 24 12.48 -3.03 -0.29
C ARG A 24 11.28 -2.38 0.37
N HIS A 25 10.32 -3.22 0.75
CA HIS A 25 9.08 -2.77 1.37
C HIS A 25 9.32 -2.33 2.81
N ALA A 26 8.62 -1.27 3.20
CA ALA A 26 8.46 -0.87 4.59
C ALA A 26 7.02 -1.17 5.04
N ARG A 27 6.81 -1.19 6.37
CA ARG A 27 5.47 -1.20 6.95
C ARG A 27 4.74 0.07 6.55
N ILE A 28 3.41 -0.01 6.46
CA ILE A 28 2.55 1.09 6.05
C ILE A 28 2.76 2.31 6.96
N GLY A 29 3.23 3.42 6.38
CA GLY A 29 3.46 4.67 7.10
C GLY A 29 4.83 4.80 7.76
N GLU A 30 5.67 3.76 7.69
CA GLU A 30 7.04 3.77 8.21
C GLU A 30 8.09 3.97 7.09
N GLY A 31 7.63 4.11 5.84
CA GLY A 31 8.50 4.32 4.68
C GLY A 31 8.45 5.74 4.10
N PHE A 32 9.11 5.91 2.96
CA PHE A 32 9.24 7.18 2.24
C PHE A 32 7.98 7.57 1.45
N ILE A 33 7.06 6.64 1.18
CA ILE A 33 5.77 6.97 0.53
C ILE A 33 4.83 7.56 1.58
N GLY A 34 4.79 6.96 2.77
CA GLY A 34 4.14 7.50 3.95
C GLY A 34 2.62 7.29 4.01
N LEU A 35 2.08 7.34 5.23
CA LEU A 35 0.72 6.88 5.56
C LEU A 35 -0.37 7.61 4.76
N ASP A 36 -0.24 8.93 4.58
CA ASP A 36 -1.25 9.73 3.89
C ASP A 36 -1.42 9.33 2.42
N ALA A 37 -0.32 9.06 1.73
CA ALA A 37 -0.35 8.58 0.35
C ALA A 37 -0.95 7.17 0.28
N MET A 38 -0.55 6.28 1.20
CA MET A 38 -1.08 4.92 1.28
C MET A 38 -2.60 4.92 1.52
N ARG A 39 -3.10 5.79 2.39
CA ARG A 39 -4.55 5.97 2.62
C ARG A 39 -5.28 6.51 1.39
N ARG A 40 -4.69 7.48 0.67
CA ARG A 40 -5.28 8.00 -0.57
C ARG A 40 -5.43 6.92 -1.62
N ILE A 41 -4.44 6.05 -1.78
CA ILE A 41 -4.49 4.92 -2.72
C ILE A 41 -5.54 3.90 -2.25
N ALA A 42 -5.49 3.46 -1.00
CA ALA A 42 -6.39 2.44 -0.46
C ALA A 42 -7.88 2.81 -0.58
N ASN A 43 -8.19 4.11 -0.54
CA ASN A 43 -9.57 4.61 -0.55
C ASN A 43 -9.93 5.33 -1.85
N HIS A 44 -9.10 5.24 -2.90
CA HIS A 44 -9.38 5.92 -4.16
C HIS A 44 -10.58 5.25 -4.87
N PRO A 45 -11.62 5.99 -5.31
CA PRO A 45 -12.82 5.41 -5.91
C PRO A 45 -12.54 4.51 -7.12
N ALA A 46 -11.50 4.83 -7.89
CA ALA A 46 -11.14 4.05 -9.08
C ALA A 46 -10.56 2.65 -8.77
N PHE A 47 -10.22 2.37 -7.51
CA PHE A 47 -9.71 1.08 -7.06
C PHE A 47 -10.71 0.31 -6.20
N ALA A 48 -11.93 0.86 -6.01
CA ALA A 48 -12.97 0.21 -5.23
C ALA A 48 -13.28 -1.19 -5.78
N GLY A 49 -13.32 -2.18 -4.88
CA GLY A 49 -13.58 -3.58 -5.23
C GLY A 49 -12.38 -4.33 -5.82
N LEU A 50 -11.23 -3.68 -6.04
CA LEU A 50 -10.01 -4.37 -6.43
C LEU A 50 -9.32 -4.98 -5.20
N PRO A 51 -8.75 -6.19 -5.34
CA PRO A 51 -7.90 -6.76 -4.30
C PRO A 51 -6.66 -5.89 -4.10
N MET A 52 -6.34 -5.62 -2.84
CA MET A 52 -5.12 -4.94 -2.40
C MET A 52 -4.35 -5.89 -1.47
N ILE A 53 -3.10 -6.17 -1.82
CA ILE A 53 -2.26 -7.14 -1.12
C ILE A 53 -1.14 -6.38 -0.41
N LEU A 54 -0.97 -6.65 0.89
CA LEU A 54 0.20 -6.22 1.64
C LEU A 54 1.28 -7.29 1.54
N GLU A 55 2.48 -6.87 1.18
CA GLU A 55 3.72 -7.66 1.15
C GLU A 55 4.79 -6.98 2.04
N THR A 56 4.33 -6.27 3.05
CA THR A 56 5.13 -5.57 4.05
C THR A 56 5.86 -6.59 4.94
N PRO A 57 7.01 -6.21 5.56
CA PRO A 57 7.78 -7.12 6.41
C PRO A 57 7.08 -7.29 7.78
N ASN A 58 6.02 -8.10 7.80
CA ASN A 58 5.14 -8.34 8.93
C ASN A 58 4.78 -9.81 9.07
N GLU A 59 4.44 -10.20 10.30
CA GLU A 59 3.77 -11.47 10.57
C GLU A 59 2.24 -11.33 10.36
N PRO A 60 1.49 -12.43 10.11
CA PRO A 60 0.07 -12.36 9.80
C PRO A 60 -0.81 -11.50 10.73
N PRO A 61 -0.62 -11.51 12.06
CA PRO A 61 -1.40 -10.64 12.95
C PRO A 61 -1.15 -9.14 12.71
N GLU A 62 0.08 -8.76 12.37
CA GLU A 62 0.51 -7.36 12.21
C GLU A 62 -0.06 -6.73 10.92
N HIS A 63 -0.27 -7.54 9.87
CA HIS A 63 -1.02 -7.07 8.70
C HIS A 63 -2.44 -6.62 9.04
N GLY A 64 -3.06 -7.20 10.06
CA GLY A 64 -4.36 -6.77 10.55
C GLY A 64 -4.35 -5.31 11.02
N ASP A 65 -3.26 -4.87 11.65
CA ASP A 65 -3.10 -3.50 12.12
C ASP A 65 -2.89 -2.52 10.97
N GLU A 66 -2.09 -2.89 9.98
CA GLU A 66 -1.92 -2.09 8.75
C GLU A 66 -3.22 -1.94 7.97
N ILE A 67 -4.02 -3.01 7.86
CA ILE A 67 -5.35 -2.94 7.24
C ILE A 67 -6.25 -1.97 8.00
N ARG A 68 -6.20 -1.95 9.35
CA ARG A 68 -6.96 -0.99 10.14
C ARG A 68 -6.50 0.44 9.90
N LEU A 69 -5.21 0.69 9.78
CA LEU A 69 -4.65 2.03 9.49
C LEU A 69 -5.14 2.59 8.16
N LEU A 70 -5.32 1.73 7.15
CA LEU A 70 -5.76 2.09 5.81
C LEU A 70 -7.27 2.31 5.67
N ARG A 71 -8.07 1.73 6.58
CA ARG A 71 -9.53 1.95 6.64
C ARG A 71 -9.80 3.28 7.33
N VAL A 72 -10.05 4.33 6.55
CA VAL A 72 -10.61 5.58 7.08
C VAL A 72 -12.12 5.41 7.20
N THR A 73 -12.67 5.69 8.39
CA THR A 73 -14.11 5.75 8.68
C THR A 73 -14.78 6.89 7.94
#